data_AF-A0A661CML9-F1
#
_entry.id   AF-A0A661CML9-F1
#
_cell.length_a   1.000
_cell.length_b   1.000
_cell.length_c   1.000
_cell.angle_alpha   90.00
_cell.angle_beta   90.00
_cell.angle_gamma   90.00
#
_symmetry.space_group_name_H-M   'P 1'
#
loop_
_entity.id
_entity.type
_entity.pdbx_description
1 polymer ?
#
loop_
_entity_poly.entity_id
_entity_poly.type
_entity_poly.pdbx_seq_one_letter_code
_entity_poly.pdbx_strand_id
1 'polypeptide(L)'
;MTKRKKSKISKDKHWFQTLSLKKILTFIAVIVVAGGVVWFEQSIDGDNKLLAETEVKTKLPEITVYKSATCICCHKWVSHLENEGFIVKAHDREDMNTVKKSLGVIPGLASCHTATVDGVMV
;
A
#
# COMPACT_ATOMS: atom_id res chain seq x y z
N MET A 1 42.57 -30.25 -70.02
CA MET A 1 41.49 -29.41 -69.44
C MET A 1 41.83 -29.04 -68.01
N THR A 2 42.04 -27.76 -67.70
CA THR A 2 41.63 -27.06 -66.46
C THR A 2 42.18 -25.62 -66.51
N LYS A 3 41.31 -24.66 -66.85
CA LYS A 3 41.64 -23.23 -66.88
C LYS A 3 41.66 -22.71 -65.44
N ARG A 4 42.85 -22.30 -64.96
CA ARG A 4 43.01 -21.61 -63.68
C ARG A 4 42.57 -20.15 -63.84
N LYS A 5 41.38 -19.81 -63.32
CA LYS A 5 40.82 -18.45 -63.32
C LYS A 5 41.61 -17.59 -62.32
N LYS A 6 42.37 -16.59 -62.81
CA LYS A 6 42.97 -15.55 -61.96
C LYS A 6 41.86 -14.68 -61.37
N SER A 7 41.77 -14.59 -60.05
CA SER A 7 40.87 -13.65 -59.37
C SER A 7 41.42 -12.23 -59.52
N LYS A 8 40.61 -11.35 -60.12
CA LYS A 8 40.83 -9.90 -60.09
C LYS A 8 40.56 -9.43 -58.67
N ILE A 9 41.60 -9.01 -57.96
CA ILE A 9 41.48 -8.16 -56.78
C ILE A 9 41.09 -6.77 -57.29
N SER A 10 39.82 -6.42 -57.11
CA SER A 10 39.29 -5.09 -57.41
C SER A 10 39.79 -4.10 -56.36
N LYS A 11 40.25 -2.94 -56.86
CA LYS A 11 40.67 -1.79 -56.08
C LYS A 11 39.46 -0.89 -55.90
N ASP A 12 38.83 -0.94 -54.74
CA ASP A 12 37.79 0.02 -54.35
C ASP A 12 38.11 0.51 -52.93
N LYS A 13 39.20 1.27 -52.87
CA LYS A 13 39.35 2.33 -51.87
C LYS A 13 38.19 3.33 -52.07
N HIS A 14 37.73 3.94 -50.98
CA HIS A 14 36.85 5.11 -50.92
C HIS A 14 35.35 4.90 -50.62
N TRP A 15 34.94 3.91 -49.81
CA TRP A 15 33.54 3.87 -49.34
C TRP A 15 33.21 4.82 -48.15
N PHE A 16 34.22 5.38 -47.47
CA PHE A 16 34.04 6.28 -46.32
C PHE A 16 34.21 7.79 -46.62
N GLN A 17 34.28 8.19 -47.89
CA GLN A 17 34.42 9.60 -48.26
C GLN A 17 33.07 10.16 -48.75
N THR A 18 32.40 10.92 -47.88
CA THR A 18 31.35 11.97 -48.11
C THR A 18 30.27 12.01 -47.03
N LEU A 19 30.55 11.55 -45.80
CA LEU A 19 29.73 11.95 -44.66
C LEU A 19 30.06 13.41 -44.31
N SER A 20 29.40 14.34 -45.04
CA SER A 20 29.47 15.78 -44.79
C SER A 20 29.16 16.05 -43.33
N LEU A 21 30.01 16.86 -42.68
CA LEU A 21 29.89 17.27 -41.27
C LEU A 21 28.46 17.70 -40.89
N LYS A 22 27.74 18.31 -41.85
CA LYS A 22 26.33 18.70 -41.73
C LYS A 22 25.40 17.51 -41.45
N LYS A 23 25.63 16.35 -42.06
CA LYS A 23 24.82 15.12 -41.85
C LYS A 23 25.06 14.50 -40.48
N ILE A 24 26.29 14.55 -39.97
CA ILE A 24 26.62 14.08 -38.61
C ILE A 24 26.00 15.02 -37.57
N LEU A 25 26.14 16.33 -37.76
CA LEU A 25 25.55 17.33 -36.87
C LEU A 25 24.02 17.27 -36.85
N THR A 26 23.37 17.04 -38.00
CA THR A 26 21.91 16.83 -38.03
C THR A 26 21.47 15.56 -37.32
N PHE A 27 22.23 14.47 -37.43
CA PHE A 27 21.91 13.22 -36.70
C PHE A 27 22.07 13.39 -35.19
N ILE A 28 23.13 14.06 -34.73
CA ILE A 28 23.34 14.36 -33.31
C ILE A 28 22.23 15.29 -32.77
N ALA A 29 21.86 16.33 -33.52
CA ALA A 29 20.78 17.24 -33.11
C ALA A 29 19.43 16.51 -33.00
N VAL A 30 19.11 15.60 -33.93
CA VAL A 30 17.88 14.79 -33.88
C VAL A 30 17.89 13.83 -32.68
N ILE A 31 19.03 13.22 -32.35
CA ILE A 31 19.16 12.35 -31.18
C ILE A 31 19.03 13.14 -29.87
N VAL A 32 19.59 14.37 -29.80
CA VAL A 32 19.46 15.23 -28.61
C VAL A 32 18.02 15.72 -28.43
N VAL A 33 17.32 16.06 -29.51
CA VAL A 33 15.90 16.49 -29.46
C VAL A 33 14.99 15.31 -29.12
N ALA A 34 15.18 14.14 -29.73
CA ALA A 34 14.40 12.94 -29.40
C ALA A 34 14.72 12.40 -28.00
N GLY A 35 15.99 12.50 -27.56
CA GLY A 35 16.41 12.14 -26.21
C GLY A 35 15.84 13.08 -25.15
N GLY A 36 15.86 14.40 -25.38
CA GLY A 36 15.37 15.39 -24.42
C GLY A 36 13.91 15.19 -24.00
N VAL A 37 13.05 14.74 -24.93
CA VAL A 37 11.63 14.45 -24.63
C VAL A 37 11.49 13.19 -23.76
N VAL A 38 12.38 12.21 -23.89
CA VAL A 38 12.32 10.95 -23.12
C VAL A 38 12.91 11.11 -21.71
N TRP A 39 13.89 12.00 -21.52
CA TRP A 39 14.53 12.22 -20.21
C TRP A 39 13.75 13.18 -19.29
N PHE A 40 12.86 14.02 -19.82
CA PHE A 40 12.09 14.96 -18.99
C PHE A 40 10.76 14.35 -18.49
N GLU A 41 10.18 13.41 -19.23
CA GLU A 41 8.90 12.78 -18.87
C GLU A 41 9.01 11.88 -17.61
N GLN A 42 10.16 11.22 -17.40
CA GLN A 42 10.38 10.38 -16.21
C GLN A 42 10.74 11.15 -14.93
N SER A 43 10.79 12.48 -14.98
CA SER A 43 11.24 13.30 -13.84
C SER A 43 10.11 13.91 -12.99
N ILE A 44 8.83 13.64 -13.27
CA ILE A 44 7.69 14.25 -12.54
C ILE A 44 7.01 13.28 -11.55
N ASP A 45 7.35 11.99 -11.52
CA ASP A 45 6.69 11.01 -10.63
C ASP A 45 7.38 10.80 -9.25
N GLY A 46 8.34 11.64 -8.89
CA GLY A 46 9.25 11.40 -7.76
C GLY A 46 8.72 11.70 -6.35
N ASP A 47 7.73 12.56 -6.20
CA ASP A 47 7.48 13.19 -4.88
C ASP A 47 6.18 12.73 -4.19
N ASN A 48 5.28 12.02 -4.91
CA ASN A 48 3.96 11.65 -4.38
C ASN A 48 3.82 10.18 -3.93
N LYS A 49 4.85 9.34 -4.06
CA LYS A 49 4.78 7.93 -3.66
C LYS A 49 5.01 7.69 -2.16
N LEU A 50 5.53 8.69 -1.43
CA LEU A 50 5.78 8.59 0.02
C LEU A 50 4.58 9.00 0.89
N LEU A 51 3.54 9.60 0.31
CA LEU A 51 2.33 10.04 1.04
C LEU A 51 1.14 9.09 0.87
N ALA A 52 1.20 8.17 -0.10
CA ALA A 52 0.10 7.24 -0.40
C ALA A 52 0.20 5.89 0.35
N GLU A 53 1.25 5.66 1.14
CA GLU A 53 1.48 4.38 1.84
C GLU A 53 1.58 4.54 3.37
N THR A 54 0.87 5.53 3.92
CA THR A 54 0.49 5.56 5.34
C THR A 54 -0.97 5.99 5.53
N GLU A 55 -1.87 5.55 4.65
CA GLU A 55 -3.27 5.41 5.07
C GLU A 55 -3.40 4.10 5.84
N VAL A 56 -3.04 4.14 7.13
CA VAL A 56 -3.50 3.11 8.05
C VAL A 56 -5.00 3.32 8.17
N LYS A 57 -5.78 2.60 7.36
CA LYS A 57 -7.20 2.39 7.62
C LYS A 57 -7.29 1.60 8.92
N THR A 58 -7.21 2.28 10.06
CA THR A 58 -7.40 1.69 11.38
C THR A 58 -8.84 1.24 11.47
N LYS A 59 -9.07 -0.03 11.13
CA LYS A 59 -10.31 -0.71 11.47
C LYS A 59 -10.42 -0.68 12.98
N LEU A 60 -11.54 -0.16 13.50
CA LEU A 60 -11.78 -0.15 14.94
C LEU A 60 -11.68 -1.58 15.49
N PRO A 61 -11.02 -1.77 16.65
CA PRO A 61 -10.85 -3.10 17.21
C PRO A 61 -12.21 -3.69 17.59
N GLU A 62 -12.31 -5.02 17.58
CA GLU A 62 -13.50 -5.70 18.06
C GLU A 62 -13.55 -5.59 19.59
N ILE A 63 -14.73 -5.23 20.11
CA ILE A 63 -14.99 -5.15 21.55
C ILE A 63 -15.97 -6.25 21.95
N THR A 64 -15.55 -7.11 22.87
CA THR A 64 -16.44 -8.10 23.48
C THR A 64 -17.02 -7.54 24.76
N VAL A 65 -18.35 -7.47 24.87
CA VAL A 65 -19.05 -6.86 26.01
C VAL A 65 -19.84 -7.92 26.74
N TYR A 66 -19.69 -8.01 28.06
CA TYR A 66 -20.51 -8.86 28.92
C TYR A 66 -21.45 -7.99 29.76
N LYS A 67 -22.76 -8.25 29.65
CA LYS A 67 -23.80 -7.47 30.35
C LYS A 67 -24.96 -8.35 30.77
N SER A 68 -25.86 -7.81 31.60
CA SER A 68 -27.16 -8.44 31.86
C SER A 68 -28.14 -8.12 30.74
N ALA A 69 -28.95 -9.10 30.34
CA ALA A 69 -30.01 -8.96 29.33
C ALA A 69 -31.05 -7.88 29.69
N THR A 70 -31.23 -7.56 30.97
CA THR A 70 -32.23 -6.60 31.44
C THR A 70 -31.67 -5.20 31.71
N CYS A 71 -30.36 -4.99 31.55
CA CYS A 71 -29.70 -3.71 31.83
C CYS A 71 -29.85 -2.71 30.67
N ILE A 72 -30.82 -1.79 30.78
CA ILE A 72 -31.13 -0.82 29.71
C ILE A 72 -29.94 0.10 29.38
N CYS A 73 -29.21 0.62 30.38
CA CYS A 73 -28.05 1.49 30.11
C CYS A 73 -26.90 0.75 29.41
N CYS A 74 -26.73 -0.54 29.69
CA CYS A 74 -25.75 -1.38 29.03
C CYS A 74 -26.08 -1.59 27.54
N HIS A 75 -27.36 -1.80 27.21
CA HIS A 75 -27.81 -1.88 25.82
C HIS A 75 -27.58 -0.57 25.06
N LYS A 76 -27.92 0.57 25.68
CA LYS A 76 -27.66 1.89 25.08
C LYS A 76 -26.17 2.13 24.83
N TRP A 77 -25.31 1.70 25.73
CA TRP A 77 -23.87 1.81 25.57
C TRP A 77 -23.35 0.94 24.42
N VAL A 78 -23.83 -0.31 24.30
CA VAL A 78 -23.53 -1.17 23.14
C VAL A 78 -23.97 -0.51 21.84
N SER A 79 -25.20 0.02 21.76
CA SER A 79 -25.67 0.72 20.56
C SER A 79 -24.84 1.96 20.24
N HIS A 80 -24.34 2.68 21.23
CA HIS A 80 -23.43 3.79 21.00
C HIS A 80 -22.12 3.32 20.36
N LEU A 81 -21.50 2.25 20.88
CA LEU A 81 -20.28 1.68 20.30
C LEU A 81 -20.50 1.24 18.84
N GLU A 82 -21.60 0.55 18.56
CA GLU A 82 -21.96 0.13 17.20
C GLU A 82 -22.15 1.32 16.26
N ASN A 83 -22.80 2.40 16.74
CA ASN A 83 -23.00 3.63 15.97
C ASN A 83 -21.69 4.37 15.68
N GLU A 84 -20.71 4.29 16.57
CA GLU A 84 -19.34 4.82 16.35
C GLU A 84 -18.50 3.90 15.44
N GLY A 85 -19.05 2.77 14.98
CA GLY A 85 -18.40 1.87 14.03
C GLY A 85 -17.54 0.77 14.65
N PHE A 86 -17.60 0.58 15.98
CA PHE A 86 -16.97 -0.57 16.62
C PHE A 86 -17.69 -1.86 16.22
N ILE A 87 -16.92 -2.93 16.04
CA ILE A 87 -17.49 -4.28 15.95
C ILE A 87 -17.73 -4.76 17.38
N VAL A 88 -19.00 -4.85 17.78
CA VAL A 88 -19.36 -5.23 19.15
C VAL A 88 -19.87 -6.66 19.19
N LYS A 89 -19.27 -7.46 20.07
CA LYS A 89 -19.75 -8.80 20.41
C LYS A 89 -20.34 -8.80 21.81
N ALA A 90 -21.64 -8.60 21.91
CA ALA A 90 -22.34 -8.55 23.18
C ALA A 90 -22.78 -9.95 23.66
N HIS A 91 -22.50 -10.26 24.92
CA HIS A 91 -22.88 -11.48 25.61
C HIS A 91 -23.75 -11.15 26.81
N ASP A 92 -25.00 -11.64 26.78
CA ASP A 92 -25.90 -11.56 27.92
C ASP A 92 -25.59 -12.66 28.93
N ARG A 93 -25.44 -12.25 30.18
CA ARG A 93 -25.01 -13.09 31.30
C ARG A 93 -25.85 -12.81 32.53
N GLU A 94 -26.32 -13.87 33.16
CA GLU A 94 -26.99 -13.80 34.46
C GLU A 94 -25.96 -13.71 35.60
N ASP A 95 -24.78 -14.30 35.40
CA ASP A 95 -23.72 -14.45 36.40
C ASP A 95 -22.60 -13.41 36.28
N MET A 96 -22.95 -12.13 36.13
CA MET A 96 -21.98 -11.06 35.86
C MET A 96 -20.84 -10.94 36.88
N ASN A 97 -21.06 -11.32 38.14
CA ASN A 97 -20.00 -11.32 39.16
C ASN A 97 -18.92 -12.35 38.85
N THR A 98 -19.29 -13.53 38.35
CA THR A 98 -18.37 -14.58 37.94
C THR A 98 -17.54 -14.12 36.75
N VAL A 99 -18.19 -13.51 35.75
CA VAL A 99 -17.52 -12.99 34.54
C VAL A 99 -16.48 -11.92 34.90
N LYS A 100 -16.87 -10.94 35.72
CA LYS A 100 -15.97 -9.90 36.20
C LYS A 100 -14.76 -10.47 36.94
N LYS A 101 -15.00 -11.42 37.84
CA LYS A 101 -13.92 -12.11 38.58
C LYS A 101 -12.99 -12.88 37.65
N SER A 102 -13.53 -13.60 36.66
CA SER A 102 -12.71 -14.33 35.69
C SER A 102 -11.86 -13.42 34.81
N LEU A 103 -12.32 -12.19 34.56
CA LEU A 103 -11.58 -11.18 33.80
C LEU A 103 -10.65 -10.33 34.67
N GLY A 104 -10.58 -10.59 35.98
CA GLY A 104 -9.69 -9.88 36.90
C GLY A 104 -10.22 -8.53 37.39
N VAL A 105 -11.51 -8.22 37.19
CA VAL A 105 -12.13 -7.00 37.73
C VAL A 105 -12.14 -7.07 39.25
N ILE A 106 -11.47 -6.12 39.90
CA ILE A 106 -11.52 -5.99 41.36
C ILE A 106 -12.86 -5.42 41.83
N PRO A 107 -13.38 -5.81 43.01
CA PRO A 107 -14.71 -5.39 43.47
C PRO A 107 -14.94 -3.87 43.47
N GLY A 108 -13.91 -3.07 43.75
CA GLY A 108 -14.00 -1.61 43.77
C GLY A 108 -14.11 -0.93 42.40
N LEU A 109 -13.92 -1.66 41.31
CA LEU A 109 -14.01 -1.15 39.93
C LEU A 109 -15.19 -1.76 39.15
N ALA A 110 -15.99 -2.60 39.79
CA ALA A 110 -17.09 -3.30 39.12
C ALA A 110 -18.22 -2.32 38.75
N SER A 111 -18.59 -2.30 37.46
CA SER A 111 -19.74 -1.56 36.92
C SER A 111 -20.89 -2.50 36.53
N CYS A 112 -21.90 -2.03 35.79
CA CYS A 112 -23.04 -2.84 35.33
C CYS A 112 -22.67 -3.86 34.23
N HIS A 113 -21.63 -3.56 33.44
CA HIS A 113 -21.05 -4.42 32.41
C HIS A 113 -19.53 -4.41 32.52
N THR A 114 -18.85 -5.26 31.75
CA THR A 114 -17.39 -5.21 31.56
C THR A 114 -17.10 -5.61 30.12
N ALA A 115 -16.01 -5.10 29.55
CA ALA A 115 -15.65 -5.42 28.18
C ALA A 115 -14.17 -5.82 28.05
N THR A 116 -13.84 -6.42 26.91
CA THR A 116 -12.46 -6.69 26.52
C THR A 116 -12.23 -6.24 25.09
N VAL A 117 -11.08 -5.60 24.84
CA VAL A 117 -10.59 -5.23 23.51
C VAL A 117 -9.22 -5.87 23.35
N ASP A 118 -9.03 -6.68 22.30
CA ASP A 118 -7.78 -7.42 22.06
C ASP A 118 -7.28 -8.22 23.28
N GLY A 119 -8.23 -8.77 24.06
CA GLY A 119 -7.95 -9.54 25.28
C GLY A 119 -7.64 -8.72 26.53
N VAL A 120 -7.62 -7.38 26.43
CA VAL A 120 -7.42 -6.47 27.55
C VAL A 120 -8.77 -6.00 28.08
N MET A 121 -8.96 -6.10 29.40
CA MET A 121 -10.15 -5.61 30.09
C MET A 121 -10.22 -4.08 30.03
N VAL A 122 -11.41 -3.56 29.71
CA VAL A 122 -11.73 -2.11 29.70
C VAL A 122 -12.97 -1.80 30.54
#